data_AF-A0A7S2XWL4-F1
#
_entry.id   AF-A0A7S2XWL4-F1
#
_cell.length_a   1.000
_cell.length_b   1.000
_cell.length_c   1.000
_cell.angle_alpha   90.00
_cell.angle_beta   90.00
_cell.angle_gamma   90.00
#
_symmetry.space_group_name_H-M   'P 1'
#
loop_
_entity.id
_entity.type
_entity.pdbx_description
1 polymer ?
#
loop_
_entity_poly.entity_id
_entity_poly.type
_entity_poly.pdbx_seq_one_letter_code
_entity_poly.pdbx_strand_id
1 'polypeptide(L)'
;MPRKRHFDNNLPDEDKALDMNTWKQWAMQKACEFAQIVLAQSPPEGSRRDNTVYTGCTGIAFMCLKMSSLMPQSAEQRDFWLERCGSYLGALPPPDLVDQREVRHTGPSLLCGAAGVFLVRGMYAAAAAAAAATGG
;
A
#
# COMPACT_ATOMS: atom_id res chain seq x y z
N MET A 1 -32.96 4.03 14.64
CA MET A 1 -31.76 3.16 14.68
C MET A 1 -31.04 3.25 13.34
N PRO A 2 -29.70 3.39 13.29
CA PRO A 2 -29.05 4.13 12.22
C PRO A 2 -28.98 3.33 10.91
N ARG A 3 -29.98 3.57 10.03
CA ARG A 3 -29.97 3.21 8.60
C ARG A 3 -29.31 4.29 7.71
N LYS A 4 -28.49 5.20 8.25
CA LYS A 4 -28.06 6.44 7.54
C LYS A 4 -26.65 6.43 6.96
N ARG A 5 -25.82 5.42 7.25
CA ARG A 5 -24.40 5.35 6.81
C ARG A 5 -24.03 3.97 6.24
N HIS A 6 -24.96 3.35 5.53
CA HIS A 6 -24.75 2.07 4.86
C HIS A 6 -25.51 2.07 3.54
N PHE A 7 -24.96 1.38 2.55
CA PHE A 7 -25.69 1.00 1.34
C PHE A 7 -26.51 -0.26 1.66
N ASP A 8 -27.63 -0.44 0.97
CA ASP A 8 -28.40 -1.69 1.05
C ASP A 8 -27.55 -2.83 0.49
N ASN A 9 -27.33 -3.89 1.29
CA ASN A 9 -26.57 -5.05 0.87
C ASN A 9 -27.42 -5.93 -0.05
N ASN A 10 -27.19 -5.80 -1.36
CA ASN A 10 -27.86 -6.62 -2.37
C ASN A 10 -27.11 -7.92 -2.70
N LEU A 11 -26.05 -8.24 -1.96
CA LEU A 11 -25.33 -9.49 -2.14
C LEU A 11 -26.03 -10.62 -1.37
N PRO A 12 -26.16 -11.82 -1.96
CA PRO A 12 -26.67 -12.98 -1.24
C PRO A 12 -25.72 -13.34 -0.08
N ASP A 13 -26.29 -13.85 1.01
CA ASP A 13 -25.50 -14.42 2.10
C ASP A 13 -24.68 -15.62 1.61
N GLU A 14 -23.57 -15.92 2.27
CA GLU A 14 -22.67 -17.02 1.88
C GLU A 14 -23.40 -18.38 1.91
N ASP A 15 -23.72 -18.90 0.72
CA ASP A 15 -24.05 -20.32 0.56
C ASP A 15 -22.76 -21.15 0.57
N LYS A 16 -22.80 -22.31 1.24
CA LYS A 16 -21.66 -23.23 1.45
C LYS A 16 -21.04 -23.83 0.17
N ALA A 17 -21.41 -23.33 -1.01
CA ALA A 17 -21.06 -23.87 -2.33
C ALA A 17 -20.02 -23.04 -3.11
N LEU A 18 -19.52 -21.92 -2.58
CA LEU A 18 -18.44 -21.16 -3.22
C LEU A 18 -17.10 -21.88 -3.02
N ASP A 19 -16.46 -22.27 -4.12
CA ASP A 19 -15.08 -22.75 -4.08
C ASP A 19 -14.16 -21.61 -3.61
N MET A 20 -13.67 -21.76 -2.38
CA MET A 20 -12.81 -20.80 -1.70
C MET A 20 -11.49 -20.53 -2.44
N ASN A 21 -11.03 -21.46 -3.29
CA ASN A 21 -9.82 -21.26 -4.07
C ASN A 21 -10.05 -20.34 -5.27
N THR A 22 -11.18 -20.50 -5.97
CA THR A 22 -11.58 -19.60 -7.07
C THR A 22 -11.86 -18.19 -6.56
N TRP A 23 -12.52 -18.07 -5.41
CA TRP A 23 -12.81 -16.77 -4.81
C TRP A 23 -11.55 -15.98 -4.45
N LYS A 24 -10.55 -16.64 -3.84
CA LYS A 24 -9.28 -16.00 -3.48
C LYS A 24 -8.53 -15.49 -4.72
N GLN A 25 -8.50 -16.28 -5.79
CA GLN A 25 -7.87 -15.88 -7.05
C GLN A 25 -8.60 -14.69 -7.69
N TRP A 26 -9.94 -14.73 -7.72
CA TRP A 26 -10.74 -13.62 -8.22
C TRP A 26 -10.55 -12.34 -7.41
N ALA A 27 -10.60 -12.44 -6.07
CA ALA A 27 -10.40 -11.31 -5.17
C ALA A 27 -8.99 -10.71 -5.33
N MET A 28 -7.98 -11.55 -5.53
CA MET A 28 -6.61 -11.11 -5.81
C MET A 28 -6.52 -10.34 -7.12
N GLN A 29 -7.10 -10.87 -8.19
CA GLN A 29 -7.14 -10.21 -9.49
C GLN A 29 -7.82 -8.84 -9.38
N LYS A 30 -8.97 -8.78 -8.71
CA LYS A 30 -9.68 -7.51 -8.48
C LYS A 30 -8.89 -6.54 -7.62
N ALA A 31 -8.21 -7.00 -6.58
CA ALA A 31 -7.32 -6.15 -5.79
C ALA A 31 -6.20 -5.54 -6.65
N CYS A 32 -5.58 -6.32 -7.55
CA CYS A 32 -4.58 -5.82 -8.50
C CYS A 32 -5.17 -4.76 -9.45
N GLU A 33 -6.33 -5.03 -10.05
CA GLU A 33 -7.02 -4.09 -10.95
C GLU A 33 -7.34 -2.78 -10.23
N PHE A 34 -7.92 -2.84 -9.02
CA PHE A 34 -8.23 -1.64 -8.23
C PHE A 34 -6.98 -0.89 -7.80
N ALA A 35 -5.93 -1.58 -7.37
CA ALA A 35 -4.68 -0.94 -7.00
C ALA A 35 -4.10 -0.14 -8.19
N GLN A 36 -4.13 -0.70 -9.41
CA GLN A 36 -3.67 0.02 -10.61
C GLN A 36 -4.52 1.27 -10.91
N ILE A 37 -5.83 1.22 -10.69
CA ILE A 37 -6.71 2.39 -10.83
C ILE A 37 -6.31 3.48 -9.80
N VAL A 38 -6.07 3.10 -8.55
CA VAL A 38 -5.61 4.03 -7.51
C VAL A 38 -4.29 4.69 -7.91
N LEU A 39 -3.33 3.91 -8.43
CA LEU A 39 -2.04 4.42 -8.88
C LEU A 39 -2.17 5.42 -10.03
N ALA A 40 -3.05 5.14 -11.00
CA ALA A 40 -3.31 6.05 -12.12
C ALA A 40 -3.91 7.38 -11.67
N GLN A 41 -4.71 7.39 -10.60
CA GLN A 41 -5.37 8.57 -10.07
C GLN A 41 -4.53 9.34 -9.04
N SER A 42 -3.49 8.72 -8.49
CA SER A 42 -2.67 9.28 -7.42
C SER A 42 -1.18 9.20 -7.77
N PRO A 43 -0.67 9.98 -8.73
CA PRO A 43 0.74 9.94 -9.09
C PRO A 43 1.66 10.27 -7.90
N PRO A 44 2.91 9.79 -7.90
CA PRO A 44 3.89 10.08 -6.87
C PRO A 44 4.36 11.55 -6.99
N GLU A 45 3.62 12.45 -6.35
CA GLU A 45 3.93 13.89 -6.32
C GLU A 45 4.45 14.30 -4.93
N GLY A 46 5.67 14.83 -4.88
CA GLY A 46 6.30 15.32 -3.65
C GLY A 46 5.71 16.63 -3.08
N SER A 47 4.65 17.17 -3.70
CA SER A 47 3.97 18.39 -3.26
C SER A 47 2.86 18.13 -2.22
N ARG A 48 2.52 16.87 -1.96
CA ARG A 48 1.51 16.51 -0.95
C ARG A 48 2.07 16.80 0.43
N ARG A 49 1.43 17.75 1.13
CA ARG A 49 1.75 18.15 2.52
C ARG A 49 1.58 17.03 3.56
N ASP A 50 1.08 15.87 3.17
CA ASP A 50 0.80 14.76 4.05
C ASP A 50 1.60 13.52 3.62
N ASN A 51 2.52 13.13 4.47
CA ASN A 51 3.45 12.01 4.28
C ASN A 51 3.06 10.79 5.10
N THR A 52 1.89 10.79 5.74
CA THR A 52 1.49 9.75 6.67
C THR A 52 1.05 8.47 5.96
N VAL A 53 0.97 7.36 6.71
CA VAL A 53 0.38 6.11 6.20
C VAL A 53 -1.12 6.25 5.99
N TYR A 54 -1.78 7.07 6.80
CA TYR A 54 -3.23 7.24 6.80
C TYR A 54 -3.75 7.86 5.51
N THR A 55 -3.15 8.96 5.06
CA THR A 55 -3.67 9.78 3.95
C THR A 55 -2.60 10.20 2.93
N GLY A 56 -1.32 9.91 3.22
CA GLY A 56 -0.19 10.35 2.41
C GLY A 56 0.38 9.31 1.44
N CYS A 57 1.44 9.72 0.74
CA CYS A 57 2.17 8.85 -0.20
C CYS A 57 2.72 7.58 0.44
N THR A 58 3.02 7.61 1.75
CA THR A 58 3.48 6.43 2.50
C THR A 58 2.41 5.34 2.56
N GLY A 59 1.13 5.70 2.65
CA GLY A 59 0.02 4.72 2.61
C GLY A 59 -0.06 4.00 1.27
N ILE A 60 0.12 4.75 0.17
CA ILE A 60 0.15 4.18 -1.19
C ILE A 60 1.39 3.30 -1.38
N ALA A 61 2.56 3.75 -0.90
CA ALA A 61 3.78 2.94 -0.90
C ALA A 61 3.59 1.62 -0.15
N PHE A 62 2.92 1.66 1.01
CA PHE A 62 2.59 0.47 1.79
C PHE A 62 1.64 -0.46 1.04
N MET A 63 0.63 0.08 0.35
CA MET A 63 -0.25 -0.71 -0.53
C MET A 63 0.57 -1.43 -1.60
N CYS A 64 1.45 -0.73 -2.34
CA CYS A 64 2.31 -1.35 -3.36
C CYS A 64 3.19 -2.46 -2.77
N LEU A 65 3.79 -2.22 -1.60
CA LEU A 65 4.60 -3.23 -0.91
C LEU A 65 3.77 -4.45 -0.49
N LYS A 66 2.52 -4.25 -0.07
CA LYS A 66 1.62 -5.36 0.20
C LYS A 66 1.31 -6.12 -1.06
N MET A 67 0.99 -5.44 -2.16
CA MET A 67 0.74 -6.07 -3.45
C MET A 67 1.91 -6.93 -3.91
N SER A 68 3.17 -6.48 -3.76
CA SER A 68 4.36 -7.27 -4.15
C SER A 68 4.53 -8.56 -3.33
N SER A 69 3.87 -8.69 -2.18
CA SER A 69 3.97 -9.86 -1.29
C SER A 69 2.81 -10.85 -1.45
N LEU A 70 1.82 -10.55 -2.28
CA LEU A 70 0.67 -11.42 -2.49
C LEU A 70 1.04 -12.56 -3.45
N MET A 71 0.61 -13.79 -3.13
CA MET A 71 0.93 -15.00 -3.88
C MET A 71 -0.29 -15.58 -4.61
N PRO A 72 -0.10 -16.25 -5.78
CA PRO A 72 1.13 -16.35 -6.55
C PRO A 72 1.27 -15.19 -7.57
N GLN A 73 2.41 -14.51 -7.57
CA GLN A 73 2.77 -13.46 -8.54
C GLN A 73 4.02 -13.86 -9.34
N SER A 74 4.12 -13.40 -10.59
CA SER A 74 5.36 -13.50 -11.36
C SER A 74 6.42 -12.55 -10.79
N ALA A 75 7.70 -12.82 -11.10
CA ALA A 75 8.80 -11.91 -10.73
C ALA A 75 8.57 -10.50 -11.29
N GLU A 76 8.13 -10.39 -12.56
CA GLU A 76 7.80 -9.11 -13.19
C GLU A 76 6.70 -8.34 -12.45
N GLN A 77 5.65 -9.02 -11.99
CA GLN A 77 4.56 -8.40 -11.22
C GLN A 77 5.06 -7.88 -9.87
N ARG A 78 5.84 -8.70 -9.16
CA ARG A 78 6.47 -8.30 -7.89
C ARG A 78 7.34 -7.07 -8.09
N ASP A 79 8.19 -7.08 -9.11
CA ASP A 79 9.16 -6.03 -9.37
C ASP A 79 8.45 -4.73 -9.81
N PHE A 80 7.38 -4.81 -10.60
CA PHE A 80 6.48 -3.68 -10.88
C PHE A 80 5.96 -3.03 -9.59
N TRP A 81 5.46 -3.82 -8.65
CA TRP A 81 4.93 -3.29 -7.39
C TRP A 81 6.03 -2.67 -6.50
N LEU A 82 7.22 -3.26 -6.47
CA LEU A 82 8.37 -2.72 -5.75
C LEU A 82 8.87 -1.41 -6.37
N GLU A 83 8.91 -1.31 -7.70
CA GLU A 83 9.28 -0.08 -8.41
C GLU A 83 8.29 1.06 -8.09
N ARG A 84 6.99 0.76 -8.09
CA ARG A 84 5.95 1.72 -7.69
C ARG A 84 6.10 2.14 -6.24
N CYS A 85 6.32 1.19 -5.32
CA CYS A 85 6.61 1.49 -3.91
C CYS A 85 7.77 2.47 -3.76
N GLY A 86 8.90 2.18 -4.43
CA GLY A 86 10.08 3.05 -4.46
C GLY A 86 9.78 4.45 -4.99
N SER A 87 8.96 4.56 -6.04
CA SER A 87 8.55 5.85 -6.61
C SER A 87 7.81 6.73 -5.61
N TYR A 88 6.85 6.18 -4.85
CA TYR A 88 6.15 6.95 -3.80
C TYR A 88 7.07 7.31 -2.64
N LEU A 89 7.97 6.41 -2.22
CA LEU A 89 8.94 6.70 -1.16
C LEU A 89 10.02 7.70 -1.59
N GLY A 90 10.34 7.76 -2.88
CA GLY A 90 11.25 8.73 -3.48
C GLY A 90 10.65 10.14 -3.60
N ALA A 91 9.32 10.23 -3.70
CA ALA A 91 8.61 11.51 -3.65
C ALA A 91 8.56 12.13 -2.25
N LEU A 92 8.80 11.33 -1.20
CA LEU A 92 8.88 11.80 0.19
C LEU A 92 10.22 12.50 0.43
N PRO A 93 10.28 13.50 1.33
CA PRO A 93 11.56 14.07 1.74
C PRO A 93 12.48 12.97 2.30
N PRO A 94 13.81 13.12 2.11
CA PRO A 94 14.80 12.26 2.74
C PRO A 94 14.54 12.15 4.25
N PRO A 95 14.79 10.99 4.87
CA PRO A 95 14.63 10.78 6.32
C PRO A 95 15.32 11.86 7.17
N ASP A 96 16.46 12.36 6.70
CA ASP A 96 17.29 13.36 7.38
C ASP A 96 16.69 14.79 7.29
N LEU A 97 15.72 14.98 6.39
CA LEU A 97 14.98 16.23 6.18
C LEU A 97 13.52 16.14 6.64
N VAL A 98 13.13 15.05 7.32
CA VAL A 98 11.80 14.99 7.95
C VAL A 98 11.75 16.10 8.99
N ASP A 99 10.95 17.13 8.68
CA ASP A 99 10.89 18.34 9.49
C ASP A 99 10.56 17.94 10.94
N GLN A 100 11.48 18.22 11.85
CA GLN A 100 11.29 17.94 13.27
C GLN A 100 10.02 18.62 13.81
N ARG A 101 9.50 19.65 13.13
CA ARG A 101 8.21 20.29 13.41
C ARG A 101 7.03 19.39 13.10
N GLU A 102 7.01 18.68 11.96
CA GLU A 102 5.94 17.73 11.62
C GLU A 102 5.90 16.53 12.58
N VAL A 103 7.07 16.02 12.97
CA VAL A 103 7.19 14.92 13.95
C VAL A 103 6.65 15.31 15.32
N ARG A 104 6.87 16.57 15.74
CA ARG A 104 6.32 17.10 17.01
C ARG A 104 4.80 17.21 17.00
N HIS A 105 4.18 17.50 15.85
CA HIS A 105 2.73 17.66 15.74
C HIS A 105 1.98 16.34 15.55
N THR A 106 2.59 15.36 14.88
CA THR A 106 1.94 14.08 14.52
C THR A 106 2.29 12.92 15.44
N GLY A 107 3.38 13.05 16.22
CA GLY A 107 3.83 12.03 17.17
C GLY A 107 4.38 10.76 16.49
N PRO A 108 4.70 9.71 17.27
CA PRO A 108 5.34 8.49 16.78
C PRO A 108 4.33 7.44 16.29
N SER A 109 3.10 7.82 15.93
CA SER A 109 2.08 6.83 15.57
C SER A 109 2.38 6.15 14.23
N LEU A 110 1.89 4.93 14.06
CA LEU A 110 2.02 4.19 12.81
C LEU A 110 1.25 4.85 11.67
N LEU A 111 0.01 5.27 11.93
CA LEU A 111 -0.88 5.76 10.88
C LEU A 111 -0.61 7.21 10.52
N CYS A 112 -0.47 8.08 11.52
CA CYS A 112 -0.39 9.52 11.33
C CYS A 112 1.01 10.08 11.59
N GLY A 113 1.95 9.28 12.08
CA GLY A 113 3.24 9.74 12.57
C GLY A 113 4.44 9.20 11.80
N ALA A 114 5.62 9.62 12.21
CA ALA A 114 6.88 9.28 11.55
C ALA A 114 7.21 7.78 11.59
N ALA A 115 6.73 7.05 12.61
CA ALA A 115 6.98 5.62 12.74
C ALA A 115 6.45 4.81 11.54
N GLY A 116 5.30 5.21 10.98
CA GLY A 116 4.77 4.62 9.76
C GLY A 116 5.71 4.79 8.57
N VAL A 117 6.24 6.00 8.37
CA VAL A 117 7.15 6.32 7.28
C VAL A 117 8.44 5.49 7.38
N PHE A 118 9.05 5.45 8.56
CA PHE A 118 10.26 4.65 8.78
C PHE A 118 10.01 3.15 8.61
N LEU A 119 8.90 2.64 9.12
CA LEU A 119 8.55 1.22 8.98
C LEU A 119 8.43 0.84 7.50
N VAL A 120 7.66 1.61 6.71
CA VAL A 120 7.43 1.30 5.30
C VAL A 120 8.73 1.39 4.50
N ARG A 121 9.58 2.40 4.77
CA ARG A 121 10.92 2.49 4.16
C ARG A 121 11.80 1.28 4.50
N GLY A 122 11.81 0.85 5.76
CA GLY A 122 12.59 -0.32 6.20
C GLY A 122 12.10 -1.62 5.57
N MET A 123 10.78 -1.82 5.52
CA MET A 123 10.20 -3.01 4.88
C MET A 123 10.46 -3.04 3.37
N TYR A 124 10.40 -1.88 2.69
CA TYR A 124 10.75 -1.78 1.27
C TYR A 124 12.22 -2.14 1.04
N ALA A 125 13.14 -1.62 1.84
CA ALA A 125 14.56 -1.94 1.73
C ALA A 125 14.82 -3.46 1.88
N ALA A 126 14.17 -4.10 2.85
CA ALA A 126 14.27 -5.55 3.04
C ALA A 126 13.69 -6.33 1.85
N ALA A 127 12.53 -5.92 1.33
CA ALA A 127 11.88 -6.58 0.19
C ALA A 127 12.68 -6.41 -1.11
N ALA A 128 13.22 -5.22 -1.37
CA ALA A 128 14.07 -4.95 -2.53
C ALA A 128 15.37 -5.75 -2.48
N ALA A 129 16.00 -5.86 -1.30
CA ALA A 129 17.19 -6.69 -1.11
C ALA A 129 16.89 -8.18 -1.36
N ALA A 130 15.75 -8.68 -0.85
CA ALA A 130 15.33 -10.06 -1.08
C ALA A 130 15.05 -10.35 -2.56
N ALA A 131 14.39 -9.42 -3.28
CA ALA A 131 14.13 -9.56 -4.71
C ALA A 131 15.43 -9.63 -5.51
N ALA A 132 16.40 -8.75 -5.21
CA ALA A 132 17.72 -8.73 -5.85
C ALA A 132 18.51 -10.03 -5.63
N ALA A 133 18.40 -10.65 -4.45
CA ALA A 133 19.06 -11.92 -4.14
C ALA A 133 18.48 -13.12 -4.92
N THR A 134 17.24 -13.03 -5.40
CA THR A 134 16.57 -14.10 -6.19
C THR A 134 16.71 -13.94 -7.70
N GLY A 135 17.26 -12.82 -8.18
CA GLY A 135 17.36 -12.47 -9.60
C GLY A 135 18.77 -12.56 -10.19
N GLY A 136 19.68 -13.33 -9.58
CA GLY A 136 21.05 -13.58 -10.04
C GLY A 136 21.29 -15.03 -10.43
#